data_AF-A0A397BI59-F1
#
_entry.id   AF-A0A397BI59-F1
#
_cell.length_a   1.000
_cell.length_b   1.000
_cell.length_c   1.000
_cell.angle_alpha   90.00
_cell.angle_beta   90.00
_cell.angle_gamma   90.00
#
_symmetry.space_group_name_H-M   'P 1'
#
loop_
_entity.id
_entity.type
_entity.pdbx_description
1 polymer ?
#
loop_
_entity_poly.entity_id
_entity_poly.type
_entity_poly.pdbx_seq_one_letter_code
_entity_poly.pdbx_strand_id
1 'polypeptide(L)'
;MEQVFEQLSEDSKDFWTPRSIARIPQPTPLEFYRNYVSKNIPVIITNAMDSWPAMAKWTNEYLVDTLGETQVTVDVTPFGYGDAVVRHSIVHTWHPLTHPFQTTVGTENVFVMPEERSMSFRDFLAILHDPCFDGVPSIAMQDNNDLTPWIPVNPLHPQVEKYPLTKHLQPLVVTLEAGETLYLPSLWYHRATQLTETVAVNYW
;
A
#
# COMPACT_ATOMS: atom_id res chain seq x y z
N MET A 1 10.46 -29.63 9.79
CA MET A 1 9.41 -28.85 9.10
C MET A 1 9.97 -27.49 8.68
N GLU A 2 10.61 -26.73 9.58
CA GLU A 2 11.25 -25.45 9.26
C GLU A 2 12.27 -25.52 8.10
N GLN A 3 13.22 -26.47 8.14
CA GLN A 3 14.18 -26.71 7.05
C GLN A 3 13.51 -26.97 5.68
N VAL A 4 12.32 -27.58 5.67
CA VAL A 4 11.58 -27.85 4.42
C VAL A 4 11.00 -26.55 3.86
N PHE A 5 10.47 -25.68 4.71
CA PHE A 5 9.97 -24.38 4.28
C PHE A 5 11.10 -23.44 3.85
N GLU A 6 12.25 -23.50 4.52
CA GLU A 6 13.45 -22.77 4.09
C GLU A 6 13.91 -23.24 2.71
N GLN A 7 14.04 -24.56 2.50
CA GLN A 7 14.42 -25.10 1.19
C GLN A 7 13.40 -24.75 0.11
N LEU A 8 12.10 -24.89 0.38
CA LEU A 8 11.04 -24.52 -0.56
C LEU A 8 11.11 -23.02 -0.93
N SER A 9 11.40 -22.17 0.05
CA SER A 9 11.60 -20.73 -0.17
C SER A 9 12.80 -20.48 -1.09
N GLU A 10 13.93 -21.14 -0.86
CA GLU A 10 15.11 -21.00 -1.73
C GLU A 10 14.88 -21.56 -3.15
N ASP A 11 14.28 -22.75 -3.26
CA ASP A 11 13.95 -23.36 -4.57
C ASP A 11 12.98 -22.47 -5.38
N SER A 12 11.97 -21.92 -4.73
CA SER A 12 11.03 -20.98 -5.37
C SER A 12 11.74 -19.72 -5.88
N LYS A 13 12.76 -19.23 -5.17
CA LYS A 13 13.56 -18.09 -5.64
C LYS A 13 14.42 -18.45 -6.84
N ASP A 14 15.04 -19.62 -6.83
CA ASP A 14 15.96 -20.03 -7.89
C ASP A 14 15.24 -20.37 -9.20
N PHE A 15 14.05 -20.98 -9.12
CA PHE A 15 13.36 -21.49 -10.30
C PHE A 15 12.17 -20.64 -10.77
N TRP A 16 11.52 -19.88 -9.88
CA TRP A 16 10.24 -19.25 -10.19
C TRP A 16 10.23 -17.73 -10.05
N THR A 17 10.78 -17.22 -8.94
CA THR A 17 10.69 -15.80 -8.62
C THR A 17 11.62 -15.00 -9.54
N PRO A 18 11.10 -14.03 -10.32
CA PRO A 18 11.95 -13.22 -11.16
C PRO A 18 12.89 -12.37 -10.28
N ARG A 19 14.14 -12.17 -10.72
CA ARG A 19 15.11 -11.32 -9.99
C ARG A 19 14.87 -9.82 -10.20
N SER A 20 14.06 -9.46 -11.19
CA SER A 20 13.65 -8.10 -11.49
C SER A 20 12.31 -8.12 -12.23
N ILE A 21 11.57 -7.00 -12.18
CA ILE A 21 10.31 -6.86 -12.90
C ILE A 21 10.62 -6.35 -14.32
N ALA A 22 10.25 -7.13 -15.32
CA ALA A 22 10.45 -6.77 -16.71
C ALA A 22 9.53 -5.61 -17.15
N ARG A 23 9.99 -4.83 -18.12
CA ARG A 23 9.20 -3.84 -18.85
C ARG A 23 9.01 -4.30 -20.29
N ILE A 24 7.77 -4.34 -20.75
CA ILE A 24 7.42 -4.79 -22.10
C ILE A 24 6.44 -3.81 -22.76
N PRO A 25 6.43 -3.69 -24.10
CA PRO A 25 5.32 -3.05 -24.79
C PRO A 25 4.04 -3.89 -24.62
N GLN A 26 2.89 -3.34 -25.03
CA GLN A 26 1.59 -4.00 -24.94
C GLN A 26 1.62 -5.41 -25.57
N PRO A 27 1.47 -6.50 -24.77
CA PRO A 27 1.45 -7.86 -25.29
C PRO A 27 0.11 -8.20 -25.94
N THR A 28 0.08 -9.20 -26.82
CA THR A 28 -1.19 -9.83 -27.19
C THR A 28 -1.80 -10.57 -25.99
N PRO A 29 -3.13 -10.80 -25.94
CA PRO A 29 -3.75 -11.55 -24.85
C PRO A 29 -3.12 -12.93 -24.60
N LEU A 30 -2.75 -13.65 -25.66
CA LEU A 30 -2.11 -14.96 -25.56
C LEU A 30 -0.70 -14.87 -24.97
N GLU A 31 0.10 -13.89 -25.38
CA GLU A 31 1.44 -13.67 -24.82
C GLU A 31 1.36 -13.27 -23.35
N PHE A 32 0.43 -12.36 -23.02
CA PHE A 32 0.21 -11.94 -21.65
C PHE A 32 -0.14 -13.12 -20.76
N TYR A 33 -1.11 -13.94 -21.19
CA TYR A 33 -1.53 -15.11 -20.44
C TYR A 33 -0.39 -16.13 -20.28
N ARG A 34 0.25 -16.53 -21.39
CA ARG A 34 1.28 -17.58 -21.40
C ARG A 34 2.53 -17.19 -20.64
N ASN A 35 2.95 -15.94 -20.72
CA ASN A 35 4.25 -15.51 -20.21
C ASN A 35 4.17 -14.94 -18.79
N TYR A 36 3.02 -14.41 -18.37
CA TYR A 36 2.88 -13.68 -17.09
C TYR A 36 1.76 -14.23 -16.23
N VAL A 37 0.52 -14.31 -16.74
CA VAL A 37 -0.63 -14.73 -15.91
C VAL A 37 -0.50 -16.18 -15.46
N SER A 38 -0.31 -17.12 -16.39
CA SER A 38 -0.20 -18.55 -16.08
C SER A 38 1.02 -18.91 -15.24
N LYS A 39 2.04 -18.05 -15.28
CA LYS A 39 3.27 -18.17 -14.49
C LYS A 39 3.24 -17.33 -13.22
N ASN A 40 2.17 -16.58 -12.95
CA ASN A 40 2.08 -15.70 -11.79
C ASN A 40 3.32 -14.76 -11.63
N ILE A 41 3.82 -14.21 -12.75
CA ILE A 41 5.00 -13.33 -12.78
C ILE A 41 4.56 -11.88 -13.02
N PRO A 42 4.98 -10.91 -12.18
CA PRO A 42 4.69 -9.51 -12.37
C PRO A 42 5.41 -8.94 -13.59
N VAL A 43 4.79 -7.96 -14.25
CA VAL A 43 5.38 -7.26 -15.39
C VAL A 43 4.87 -5.84 -15.48
N ILE A 44 5.73 -4.93 -15.91
CA ILE A 44 5.32 -3.57 -16.28
C ILE A 44 5.05 -3.54 -17.78
N ILE A 45 3.87 -3.05 -18.14
CA ILE A 45 3.44 -2.83 -19.51
C ILE A 45 3.60 -1.34 -19.80
N THR A 46 4.50 -1.02 -20.71
CA THR A 46 4.73 0.35 -21.19
C THR A 46 3.76 0.68 -22.31
N ASN A 47 3.44 1.96 -22.47
CA ASN A 47 2.63 2.52 -23.56
C ASN A 47 1.17 2.02 -23.58
N ALA A 48 0.71 1.34 -22.51
CA ALA A 48 -0.67 0.84 -22.42
C ALA A 48 -1.69 1.97 -22.30
N MET A 49 -1.26 3.11 -21.76
CA MET A 49 -2.11 4.26 -21.46
C MET A 49 -1.96 5.41 -22.46
N ASP A 50 -1.13 5.29 -23.50
CA ASP A 50 -0.82 6.39 -24.43
C ASP A 50 -2.06 6.98 -25.11
N SER A 51 -3.09 6.15 -25.32
CA SER A 51 -4.36 6.55 -25.92
C SER A 51 -5.36 7.17 -24.93
N TRP A 52 -5.06 7.16 -23.63
CA TRP A 52 -5.98 7.65 -22.62
C TRP A 52 -5.94 9.18 -22.55
N PRO A 53 -7.11 9.86 -22.62
CA PRO A 53 -7.15 11.31 -22.45
C PRO A 53 -6.56 11.78 -21.13
N ALA A 54 -6.59 10.93 -20.09
CA ALA A 54 -6.00 11.20 -18.78
C ALA A 54 -4.53 11.62 -18.87
N MET A 55 -3.74 11.00 -19.76
CA MET A 55 -2.30 11.28 -19.91
C MET A 55 -2.02 12.72 -20.33
N ALA A 56 -2.97 13.37 -21.01
CA ALA A 56 -2.84 14.77 -21.42
C ALA A 56 -3.66 15.73 -20.56
N LYS A 57 -4.70 15.24 -19.87
CA LYS A 57 -5.68 16.09 -19.18
C LYS A 57 -5.50 16.16 -17.68
N TRP A 58 -5.07 15.10 -17.00
CA TRP A 58 -5.11 15.03 -15.54
C TRP A 58 -3.99 15.82 -14.87
N THR A 59 -4.09 17.15 -14.96
CA THR A 59 -3.37 18.09 -14.11
C THR A 59 -4.24 18.49 -12.92
N ASN A 60 -3.65 19.07 -11.88
CA ASN A 60 -4.39 19.52 -10.71
C ASN A 60 -5.46 20.55 -11.09
N GLU A 61 -5.17 21.47 -12.01
CA GLU A 61 -6.13 22.46 -12.50
C GLU A 61 -7.33 21.80 -13.18
N TYR A 62 -7.08 20.84 -14.07
CA TYR A 62 -8.16 20.11 -14.75
C TYR A 62 -9.02 19.32 -13.77
N LEU A 63 -8.38 18.64 -12.80
CA LEU A 63 -9.10 17.85 -11.82
C LEU A 63 -9.93 18.74 -10.88
N VAL A 64 -9.41 19.89 -10.47
CA VAL A 64 -10.17 20.88 -9.69
C VAL A 64 -11.34 21.48 -10.49
N ASP A 65 -11.14 21.82 -11.76
CA ASP A 65 -12.20 22.35 -12.63
C ASP A 65 -13.30 21.31 -12.88
N THR A 66 -12.91 20.05 -13.08
CA THR A 66 -13.83 18.95 -13.41
C THR A 66 -14.53 18.37 -12.18
N LEU A 67 -13.79 18.20 -11.08
CA LEU A 67 -14.23 17.43 -9.90
C LEU A 67 -14.28 18.27 -8.62
N GLY A 68 -13.92 19.55 -8.64
CA GLY A 68 -13.69 20.34 -7.42
C GLY A 68 -14.81 20.27 -6.38
N GLU A 69 -16.07 20.29 -6.83
CA GLU A 69 -17.26 20.24 -5.96
C GLU A 69 -17.76 18.80 -5.68
N THR A 70 -17.12 17.79 -6.27
CA THR A 70 -17.42 16.38 -6.01
C THR A 70 -17.00 16.03 -4.60
N GLN A 71 -17.94 15.49 -3.81
CA GLN A 71 -17.63 14.93 -2.50
C GLN A 71 -16.86 13.62 -2.68
N VAL A 72 -15.71 13.53 -2.02
CA VAL A 72 -14.87 12.33 -1.96
C VAL A 72 -14.67 11.90 -0.51
N THR A 73 -14.40 10.61 -0.31
CA THR A 73 -13.93 10.07 0.97
C THR A 73 -12.41 10.14 0.98
N VAL A 74 -11.86 10.74 2.03
CA VAL A 74 -10.43 10.94 2.22
C VAL A 74 -10.01 10.25 3.50
N ASP A 75 -9.09 9.33 3.38
CA ASP A 75 -8.36 8.70 4.47
C ASP A 75 -7.35 9.69 5.03
N VAL A 76 -7.42 9.95 6.33
CA VAL A 76 -6.50 10.81 7.05
C VAL A 76 -5.73 9.98 8.07
N THR A 77 -4.40 10.00 7.98
CA THR A 77 -3.52 9.26 8.90
C THR A 77 -2.45 10.17 9.49
N PRO A 78 -2.14 10.12 10.79
CA PRO A 78 -1.15 11.03 11.39
C PRO A 78 0.28 10.86 10.85
N PHE A 79 0.60 9.68 10.30
CA PHE A 79 1.97 9.30 9.93
C PHE A 79 2.09 8.65 8.54
N GLY A 80 1.04 8.68 7.72
CA GLY A 80 1.04 8.09 6.37
C GLY A 80 0.85 6.57 6.34
N TYR A 81 0.40 5.95 7.44
CA TYR A 81 0.12 4.52 7.53
C TYR A 81 -1.36 4.28 7.83
N GLY A 82 -2.12 3.91 6.81
CA GLY A 82 -3.46 3.30 6.93
C GLY A 82 -3.33 1.78 6.94
N ASP A 83 -4.18 1.09 7.68
CA ASP A 83 -4.24 -0.38 7.79
C ASP A 83 -2.88 -0.99 8.11
N ALA A 84 -2.32 -0.56 9.23
CA ALA A 84 -0.97 -0.92 9.61
C ALA A 84 -0.89 -1.30 11.08
N VAL A 85 0.06 -2.17 11.41
CA VAL A 85 0.44 -2.39 12.80
C VAL A 85 1.51 -1.36 13.17
N VAL A 86 1.18 -0.42 14.05
CA VAL A 86 2.11 0.59 14.56
C VAL A 86 2.38 0.36 16.04
N ARG A 87 3.58 0.71 16.49
CA ARG A 87 3.93 0.69 17.91
C ARG A 87 3.52 2.01 18.53
N HIS A 88 2.57 1.99 19.47
CA HIS A 88 2.06 3.20 20.09
C HIS A 88 2.04 3.09 21.62
N SER A 89 2.15 4.24 22.29
CA SER A 89 2.04 4.34 23.74
C SER A 89 0.56 4.30 24.12
N ILE A 90 0.14 3.25 24.82
CA ILE A 90 -1.21 3.11 25.33
C ILE A 90 -1.21 3.48 26.81
N VAL A 91 -2.16 4.33 27.18
CA VAL A 91 -2.45 4.67 28.57
C VAL A 91 -3.63 3.83 29.02
N HIS A 92 -3.36 2.78 29.79
CA HIS A 92 -4.42 1.98 30.41
C HIS A 92 -4.91 2.72 31.66
N THR A 93 -6.16 3.20 31.62
CA THR A 93 -6.84 3.78 32.80
C THR A 93 -7.85 2.77 33.35
N TRP A 94 -7.65 2.34 34.60
CA TRP A 94 -8.54 1.39 35.26
C TRP A 94 -9.68 2.14 35.97
N HIS A 95 -10.92 1.70 35.75
CA HIS A 95 -12.10 2.31 36.40
C HIS A 95 -12.10 2.01 37.92
N PRO A 96 -12.38 3.02 38.78
CA PRO A 96 -12.13 2.95 40.24
C PRO A 96 -13.06 2.03 41.05
N LEU A 97 -13.92 1.24 40.41
CA LEU A 97 -14.84 0.34 41.13
C LEU A 97 -14.18 -0.97 41.55
N THR A 98 -13.00 -1.30 41.05
CA THR A 98 -12.31 -2.57 41.38
C THR A 98 -10.85 -2.42 41.80
N HIS A 99 -10.18 -1.30 41.50
CA HIS A 99 -8.76 -1.06 41.80
C HIS A 99 -8.47 0.43 42.05
N PRO A 100 -7.44 0.80 42.84
CA PRO A 100 -7.01 2.19 42.99
C PRO A 100 -6.62 2.78 41.63
N PHE A 101 -6.81 4.09 41.45
CA PHE A 101 -6.52 4.79 40.20
C PHE A 101 -5.05 4.61 39.84
N GLN A 102 -4.77 3.73 38.89
CA GLN A 102 -3.42 3.43 38.43
C GLN A 102 -3.38 3.65 36.93
N THR A 103 -2.41 4.43 36.49
CA THR A 103 -2.13 4.67 35.08
C THR A 103 -0.87 3.92 34.74
N THR A 104 -0.96 2.94 33.84
CA THR A 104 0.21 2.25 33.30
C THR A 104 0.41 2.71 31.87
N VAL A 105 1.60 3.24 31.58
CA VAL A 105 2.01 3.58 30.21
C VAL A 105 2.80 2.40 29.66
N GLY A 106 2.21 1.70 28.68
CA GLY A 106 2.86 0.62 27.95
C GLY A 106 3.04 1.00 26.49
N THR A 107 4.08 0.49 25.83
CA THR A 107 4.13 0.51 24.35
C THR A 107 3.65 -0.82 23.82
N GLU A 108 2.61 -0.80 23.01
CA GLU A 108 2.01 -1.99 22.41
C GLU A 108 1.92 -1.83 20.89
N ASN A 109 1.80 -2.95 20.19
CA ASN A 109 1.49 -2.94 18.77
C ASN A 109 -0.03 -2.84 18.61
N VAL A 110 -0.50 -1.82 17.91
CA VAL A 110 -1.91 -1.60 17.61
C VAL A 110 -2.13 -1.61 16.11
N PHE A 111 -3.25 -2.18 15.68
CA PHE A 111 -3.70 -2.03 14.31
C PHE A 111 -4.40 -0.68 14.20
N VAL A 112 -3.94 0.17 13.28
CA VAL A 112 -4.53 1.48 13.00
C VAL A 112 -5.22 1.45 11.66
N MET A 113 -6.42 2.01 11.63
CA MET A 113 -7.19 2.30 10.43
C MET A 113 -7.16 3.81 10.18
N PRO A 114 -7.23 4.25 8.91
CA PRO A 114 -7.35 5.68 8.61
C PRO A 114 -8.65 6.26 9.17
N GLU A 115 -8.63 7.57 9.48
CA GLU A 115 -9.86 8.32 9.70
C GLU A 115 -10.45 8.72 8.34
N GLU A 116 -11.63 8.21 8.02
CA GLU A 116 -12.34 8.61 6.80
C GLU A 116 -13.08 9.94 7.01
N ARG A 117 -12.81 10.91 6.14
CA ARG A 117 -13.50 12.20 6.11
C ARG A 117 -14.12 12.44 4.74
N SER A 118 -15.36 12.93 4.71
CA SER A 118 -15.94 13.46 3.48
C SER A 118 -15.55 14.92 3.30
N MET A 119 -15.01 15.27 2.14
CA MET A 119 -14.71 16.65 1.75
C MET A 119 -14.83 16.83 0.23
N SER A 120 -14.86 18.08 -0.22
CA SER A 120 -14.80 18.35 -1.66
C SER A 120 -13.42 17.98 -2.21
N PHE A 121 -13.35 17.55 -3.48
CA PHE A 121 -12.07 17.26 -4.12
C PHE A 121 -11.13 18.48 -4.14
N ARG A 122 -11.70 19.69 -4.23
CA ARG A 122 -10.95 20.95 -4.13
C ARG A 122 -10.27 21.09 -2.77
N ASP A 123 -11.01 20.85 -1.68
CA ASP A 123 -10.46 20.94 -0.33
C ASP A 123 -9.39 19.87 -0.09
N PHE A 124 -9.60 18.65 -0.59
CA PHE A 124 -8.59 17.59 -0.55
C PHE A 124 -7.26 18.06 -1.17
N LEU A 125 -7.27 18.61 -2.38
CA LEU A 125 -6.04 19.09 -3.03
C LEU A 125 -5.42 20.27 -2.30
N ALA A 126 -6.22 21.17 -1.73
CA ALA A 126 -5.69 22.27 -0.92
C ALA A 126 -4.96 21.75 0.34
N ILE A 127 -5.54 20.74 1.01
CA ILE A 127 -4.99 20.13 2.22
C ILE A 127 -3.74 19.29 1.93
N LEU A 128 -3.66 18.64 0.77
CA LEU A 128 -2.50 17.84 0.39
C LEU A 128 -1.19 18.65 0.39
N HIS A 129 -1.29 19.96 0.20
CA HIS A 129 -0.17 20.91 0.24
C HIS A 129 -0.07 21.70 1.54
N ASP A 130 -0.93 21.45 2.53
CA ASP A 130 -0.93 22.15 3.81
C ASP A 130 0.00 21.43 4.81
N PRO A 131 1.19 21.99 5.11
CA PRO A 131 2.11 21.38 6.07
C PRO A 131 1.62 21.47 7.52
N CYS A 132 0.58 22.27 7.79
CA CYS A 132 -0.03 22.42 9.10
C CYS A 132 -1.20 21.43 9.33
N PHE A 133 -1.61 20.68 8.30
CA PHE A 133 -2.66 19.70 8.45
C PHE A 133 -2.19 18.54 9.35
N ASP A 134 -3.01 18.20 10.33
CA ASP A 134 -2.73 17.11 11.28
C ASP A 134 -3.06 15.76 10.65
N GLY A 135 -2.21 15.35 9.69
CA GLY A 135 -2.28 14.06 9.03
C GLY A 135 -1.77 14.05 7.59
N VAL A 136 -1.84 12.89 6.98
CA VAL A 136 -1.53 12.58 5.58
C VAL A 136 -2.84 12.17 4.93
N PRO A 137 -3.40 13.00 4.04
CA PRO A 137 -4.64 12.72 3.34
C PRO A 137 -4.42 11.84 2.10
N SER A 138 -5.30 10.88 1.83
CA SER A 138 -5.35 10.12 0.57
C SER A 138 -6.77 9.67 0.23
N ILE A 139 -7.09 9.48 -1.04
CA ILE A 139 -8.39 8.95 -1.46
C ILE A 139 -8.26 7.44 -1.65
N ALA A 140 -8.96 6.66 -0.83
CA ALA A 140 -9.15 5.22 -1.02
C ALA A 140 -10.54 4.81 -0.50
N MET A 141 -10.95 3.57 -0.78
CA MET A 141 -12.17 2.98 -0.22
C MET A 141 -11.76 1.71 0.50
N GLN A 142 -12.11 1.58 1.78
CA GLN A 142 -12.01 0.31 2.49
C GLN A 142 -13.20 0.10 3.41
N ASP A 143 -13.77 -1.10 3.36
CA ASP A 143 -14.75 -1.57 4.34
C ASP A 143 -14.20 -2.84 4.98
N ASN A 144 -14.17 -2.91 6.32
CA ASN A 144 -14.61 -4.05 7.16
C ASN A 144 -14.01 -4.00 8.58
N ASN A 145 -14.78 -4.48 9.57
CA ASN A 145 -14.53 -4.32 11.00
C ASN A 145 -14.45 -5.66 11.76
N ASP A 146 -13.65 -6.60 11.25
CA ASP A 146 -13.40 -7.91 11.89
C ASP A 146 -11.96 -8.03 12.43
N LEU A 147 -11.67 -9.08 13.20
CA LEU A 147 -10.29 -9.41 13.57
C LEU A 147 -9.50 -9.75 12.31
N THR A 148 -8.70 -8.79 11.85
CA THR A 148 -7.95 -8.91 10.60
C THR A 148 -6.54 -9.47 10.86
N PRO A 149 -6.22 -10.69 10.37
CA PRO A 149 -4.84 -11.15 10.34
C PRO A 149 -4.00 -10.19 9.49
N TRP A 150 -2.91 -9.66 10.06
CA TRP A 150 -2.06 -8.68 9.36
C TRP A 150 -0.58 -9.02 9.49
N ILE A 151 0.22 -8.54 8.54
CA ILE A 151 1.68 -8.70 8.55
C ILE A 151 2.27 -7.60 9.43
N PRO A 152 2.90 -7.93 10.58
CA PRO A 152 3.46 -6.93 11.48
C PRO A 152 4.89 -6.51 11.10
N VAL A 153 5.43 -7.09 10.03
CA VAL A 153 6.80 -6.85 9.56
C VAL A 153 6.82 -5.64 8.65
N ASN A 154 7.67 -4.65 8.96
CA ASN A 154 8.05 -3.63 7.99
C ASN A 154 9.16 -4.18 7.09
N PRO A 155 8.91 -4.43 5.78
CA PRO A 155 9.93 -5.00 4.89
C PRO A 155 11.10 -4.06 4.60
N LEU A 156 10.98 -2.75 4.86
CA LEU A 156 12.08 -1.79 4.72
C LEU A 156 13.02 -1.78 5.94
N HIS A 157 12.51 -2.20 7.10
CA HIS A 157 13.26 -2.25 8.35
C HIS A 157 12.96 -3.56 9.09
N PRO A 158 13.36 -4.72 8.52
CA PRO A 158 13.06 -6.02 9.09
C PRO A 158 13.75 -6.21 10.44
N GLN A 159 12.97 -6.52 11.47
CA GLN A 159 13.45 -6.80 12.83
C GLN A 159 13.76 -8.29 12.98
N VAL A 160 14.95 -8.72 12.54
CA VAL A 160 15.34 -10.14 12.51
C VAL A 160 15.31 -10.79 13.90
N GLU A 161 15.57 -10.04 14.96
CA GLU A 161 15.50 -10.54 16.34
C GLU A 161 14.08 -10.95 16.74
N LYS A 162 13.07 -10.22 16.23
CA LYS A 162 11.65 -10.48 16.50
C LYS A 162 11.01 -11.40 15.47
N TYR A 163 11.47 -11.34 14.23
CA TYR A 163 10.97 -12.10 13.09
C TYR A 163 12.14 -12.75 12.32
N PRO A 164 12.76 -13.83 12.85
CA PRO A 164 14.01 -14.37 12.29
C PRO A 164 13.97 -14.75 10.81
N LEU A 165 12.80 -15.18 10.31
CA LEU A 165 12.63 -15.56 8.91
C LEU A 165 12.71 -14.37 7.94
N THR A 166 12.63 -13.12 8.42
CA THR A 166 12.75 -11.95 7.54
C THR A 166 14.14 -11.80 6.94
N LYS A 167 15.15 -12.49 7.49
CA LYS A 167 16.50 -12.57 6.90
C LYS A 167 16.51 -13.18 5.49
N HIS A 168 15.45 -13.92 5.13
CA HIS A 168 15.28 -14.54 3.82
C HIS A 168 14.48 -13.69 2.83
N LEU A 169 13.98 -12.51 3.24
CA LEU A 169 13.23 -11.64 2.34
C LEU A 169 14.12 -11.14 1.20
N GLN A 170 13.59 -11.21 -0.02
CA GLN A 170 14.21 -10.64 -1.22
C GLN A 170 13.14 -9.84 -1.96
N PRO A 171 12.85 -8.60 -1.52
CA PRO A 171 11.80 -7.80 -2.12
C PRO A 171 12.18 -7.42 -3.56
N LEU A 172 11.23 -7.52 -4.47
CA LEU A 172 11.33 -6.88 -5.78
C LEU A 172 10.86 -5.43 -5.62
N VAL A 173 11.78 -4.51 -5.88
CA VAL A 173 11.52 -3.07 -5.78
C VAL A 173 11.45 -2.48 -7.18
N VAL A 174 10.37 -1.76 -7.47
CA VAL A 174 10.19 -1.08 -8.74
C VAL A 174 9.50 0.26 -8.53
N THR A 175 9.87 1.24 -9.36
CA THR A 175 9.16 2.50 -9.51
C THR A 175 8.32 2.42 -10.78
N LEU A 176 7.05 2.82 -10.68
CA LEU A 176 6.17 2.99 -11.84
C LEU A 176 6.19 4.46 -12.26
N GLU A 177 6.43 4.69 -13.54
CA GLU A 177 6.37 6.03 -14.13
C GLU A 177 4.97 6.32 -14.70
N ALA A 178 4.67 7.59 -14.94
CA ALA A 178 3.41 8.00 -15.57
C ALA A 178 3.20 7.28 -16.91
N GLY A 179 2.04 6.65 -17.08
CA GLY A 179 1.66 5.89 -18.28
C GLY A 179 2.11 4.43 -18.28
N GLU A 180 2.91 3.99 -17.32
CA GLU A 180 3.22 2.59 -17.09
C GLU A 180 2.07 1.87 -16.36
N THR A 181 1.86 0.59 -16.68
CA THR A 181 0.88 -0.27 -15.98
C THR A 181 1.58 -1.46 -15.37
N LEU A 182 1.44 -1.66 -14.06
CA LEU A 182 1.91 -2.87 -13.39
C LEU A 182 0.83 -3.96 -13.47
N TYR A 183 1.15 -5.09 -14.08
CA TYR A 183 0.46 -6.33 -13.76
C TYR A 183 1.03 -6.88 -12.45
N LEU A 184 0.23 -6.78 -11.39
CA LEU A 184 0.49 -7.38 -10.10
C LEU A 184 -0.30 -8.70 -10.01
N PRO A 185 0.35 -9.87 -10.04
CA PRO A 185 -0.36 -11.14 -10.05
C PRO A 185 -1.06 -11.40 -8.72
N SER A 186 -2.10 -12.25 -8.75
CA SER A 186 -2.79 -12.69 -7.54
C SER A 186 -1.83 -13.30 -6.51
N LEU A 187 -2.10 -13.04 -5.23
CA LEU A 187 -1.35 -13.52 -4.06
C LEU A 187 0.07 -12.95 -3.89
N TRP A 188 0.47 -11.95 -4.67
CA TRP A 188 1.72 -11.23 -4.43
C TRP A 188 1.58 -10.25 -3.27
N TYR A 189 2.37 -10.47 -2.22
CA TYR A 189 2.58 -9.47 -1.17
C TYR A 189 3.23 -8.23 -1.78
N HIS A 190 2.65 -7.06 -1.52
CA HIS A 190 3.14 -5.80 -2.05
C HIS A 190 2.98 -4.70 -1.01
N ARG A 191 3.83 -3.68 -1.15
CA ARG A 191 3.75 -2.42 -0.40
C ARG A 191 3.91 -1.30 -1.41
N ALA A 192 2.96 -0.38 -1.45
CA ALA A 192 3.01 0.79 -2.31
C ALA A 192 3.52 2.01 -1.53
N THR A 193 4.18 2.93 -2.24
CA THR A 193 4.52 4.26 -1.74
C THR A 193 4.55 5.20 -2.93
N GLN A 194 3.94 6.38 -2.79
CA GLN A 194 4.05 7.44 -3.79
C GLN A 194 5.28 8.30 -3.49
N LEU A 195 6.09 8.57 -4.52
CA LEU A 195 7.31 9.39 -4.39
C LEU A 195 7.01 10.89 -4.54
N THR A 196 5.90 11.22 -5.17
CA THR A 196 5.38 12.56 -5.42
C THR A 196 3.87 12.53 -5.32
N GLU A 197 3.23 13.69 -5.43
CA GLU A 197 1.81 13.73 -5.76
C GLU A 197 1.54 12.83 -6.99
N THR A 198 0.56 11.94 -6.86
CA THR A 198 0.33 10.84 -7.78
C THR A 198 -1.16 10.62 -7.95
N VAL A 199 -1.60 10.51 -9.21
CA VAL A 199 -2.91 9.99 -9.57
C VAL A 199 -2.72 8.62 -10.20
N ALA A 200 -3.34 7.59 -9.63
CA ALA A 200 -3.26 6.22 -10.11
C ALA A 200 -4.66 5.61 -10.25
N VAL A 201 -4.80 4.66 -11.18
CA VAL A 201 -6.02 3.89 -11.41
C VAL A 201 -5.64 2.42 -11.49
N ASN A 202 -6.43 1.55 -10.85
CA ASN A 202 -6.24 0.11 -10.86
C ASN A 202 -7.53 -0.63 -11.27
N TYR A 203 -7.37 -1.79 -11.88
CA TYR A 203 -8.45 -2.73 -12.20
C TYR A 203 -8.23 -4.03 -11.42
N TRP A 204 -9.27 -4.50 -10.72
CA TRP A 204 -9.26 -5.72 -9.90
C TRP A 204 -10.18 -6.76 -10.52
#